data_AF-A0AAW9BR10-F1
#
_entry.id   AF-A0AAW9BR10-F1
#
_cell.length_a   1.000
_cell.length_b   1.000
_cell.length_c   1.000
_cell.angle_alpha   90.00
_cell.angle_beta   90.00
_cell.angle_gamma   90.00
#
_symmetry.space_group_name_H-M   'P 1'
#
loop_
_entity.id
_entity.type
_entity.pdbx_description
1 polymer ?
#
loop_
_entity_poly.entity_id
_entity_poly.type
_entity_poly.pdbx_seq_one_letter_code
_entity_poly.pdbx_strand_id
1 'polypeptide(L)' 'MKNFLCEDFLLSNETARRLYHEHAFHQPIYDYHCHLNPAEVAQNRQFDNL' A
#
# COMPACT_ATOMS: atom_id res chain seq x y z
N MET A 1 -0.90 12.39 -22.14
CA MET A 1 -0.77 12.65 -20.69
C MET A 1 -1.20 11.41 -19.95
N LYS A 2 -0.51 11.04 -18.86
CA LYS A 2 -0.97 9.94 -18.00
C LYS A 2 -2.23 10.39 -17.24
N ASN A 3 -3.16 9.47 -16.99
CA ASN A 3 -4.31 9.74 -16.14
C ASN A 3 -3.85 10.01 -14.71
N PHE A 4 -4.58 10.88 -14.00
CA PHE A 4 -4.35 11.11 -12.57
C PHE A 4 -4.51 9.79 -11.78
N LEU A 5 -3.58 9.51 -10.85
CA LEU A 5 -3.53 8.26 -10.06
C LEU A 5 -3.62 6.96 -10.90
N CYS A 6 -2.97 6.90 -12.07
CA CYS A 6 -2.83 5.65 -12.82
C CYS A 6 -1.86 4.64 -12.16
N GLU A 7 -1.76 3.43 -12.70
CA GLU A 7 -0.85 2.37 -12.20
C GLU A 7 0.63 2.80 -12.11
N ASP A 8 1.06 3.75 -12.95
CA ASP A 8 2.41 4.31 -12.91
C ASP A 8 2.51 5.60 -12.07
N PHE A 9 1.61 5.80 -11.12
CA PHE A 9 1.61 6.99 -10.27
C PHE A 9 2.96 7.12 -9.53
N LEU A 10 3.58 8.30 -9.64
CA LEU A 10 4.93 8.60 -9.15
C LEU A 10 6.09 7.82 -9.83
N LEU A 11 5.81 6.97 -10.82
CA LEU A 11 6.84 6.23 -11.56
C LEU A 11 7.21 6.98 -12.85
N SER A 12 8.34 7.70 -12.80
CA SER A 12 8.76 8.66 -13.83
C SER A 12 9.56 8.05 -14.99
N ASN A 13 10.00 6.78 -14.89
CA ASN A 13 10.80 6.12 -15.93
C ASN A 13 10.57 4.60 -15.98
N GLU A 14 11.10 3.92 -16.99
CA GLU A 14 10.94 2.47 -17.17
C GLU A 14 11.57 1.66 -16.03
N THR A 15 12.74 2.06 -15.55
CA THR A 15 13.39 1.39 -14.42
C THR A 15 12.51 1.42 -13.17
N ALA A 16 11.91 2.57 -12.85
CA ALA A 16 10.99 2.72 -11.72
C ALA A 16 9.74 1.84 -11.86
N ARG A 17 9.17 1.77 -13.07
CA ARG A 17 8.02 0.89 -13.37
C ARG A 17 8.36 -0.58 -13.12
N ARG A 18 9.47 -1.05 -13.66
CA ARG A 18 9.92 -2.45 -13.48
C ARG A 18 10.23 -2.76 -12.01
N LEU A 19 11.00 -1.92 -11.33
CA LEU A 19 11.33 -2.13 -9.92
C LEU A 19 10.10 -2.18 -9.02
N TYR A 20 9.10 -1.33 -9.27
CA TYR A 20 7.87 -1.36 -8.51
C TYR A 20 6.99 -2.57 -8.86
N HIS A 21 6.56 -2.68 -10.12
CA HIS A 21 5.57 -3.66 -10.56
C HIS A 21 6.08 -5.11 -10.50
N GLU A 22 7.35 -5.35 -10.87
CA GLU A 22 7.92 -6.70 -10.93
C GLU A 22 8.47 -7.18 -9.57
N HIS A 23 8.80 -6.25 -8.65
CA HIS A 23 9.45 -6.60 -7.38
C HIS A 23 8.76 -6.03 -6.15
N ALA A 24 8.70 -4.70 -5.99
CA ALA A 24 8.25 -4.07 -4.76
C ALA A 24 6.76 -4.31 -4.45
N PHE A 25 5.90 -4.29 -5.47
CA PHE A 25 4.44 -4.44 -5.34
C PHE A 25 4.03 -5.74 -4.63
N HIS A 26 4.76 -6.83 -4.85
CA HIS A 26 4.45 -8.15 -4.32
C HIS A 26 5.05 -8.40 -2.92
N GLN A 27 5.84 -7.47 -2.38
CA GLN A 27 6.45 -7.65 -1.07
C GLN A 27 5.41 -7.50 0.05
N PRO A 28 5.48 -8.32 1.11
CA PRO A 28 4.62 -8.12 2.27
C PRO A 28 4.98 -6.82 3.00
N ILE A 29 4.01 -6.28 3.74
CA ILE A 29 4.24 -5.16 4.65
C ILE A 29 4.76 -5.71 5.97
N TYR A 30 5.91 -5.22 6.42
CA TYR A 30 6.40 -5.43 7.78
C TYR A 30 6.32 -4.10 8.55
N ASP A 31 5.20 -3.91 9.23
CA ASP A 31 4.89 -2.67 9.95
C ASP A 31 5.40 -2.72 11.40
N TYR A 32 6.71 -2.56 11.57
CA TYR A 32 7.40 -2.75 12.86
C TYR A 32 7.04 -1.69 13.92
N HIS A 33 6.46 -0.56 13.50
CA HIS A 33 6.07 0.53 14.37
C HIS A 33 4.76 1.14 13.90
N CYS A 34 3.69 0.88 14.65
CA CYS A 34 2.37 1.41 14.38
C CYS A 34 1.69 1.92 15.66
N HIS A 35 0.56 2.60 15.48
CA HIS A 35 -0.31 3.07 16.56
C HIS A 35 -1.73 2.51 16.44
N LEU A 36 -1.88 1.34 15.80
CA LEU A 36 -3.16 0.66 15.73
C LEU A 36 -3.63 0.29 17.14
N ASN A 37 -4.93 0.40 17.38
CA ASN A 37 -5.51 0.03 18.66
C ASN A 37 -5.48 -1.51 18.81
N PRO A 38 -4.74 -2.07 19.78
CA PRO A 38 -4.62 -3.53 19.93
C PRO A 38 -5.95 -4.23 20.18
N ALA A 39 -6.90 -3.56 20.83
CA ALA A 39 -8.22 -4.14 21.10
C ALA A 39 -9.02 -4.36 19.81
N GLU A 40 -8.87 -3.47 18.83
CA GLU A 40 -9.58 -3.56 17.55
C GLU A 40 -9.07 -4.74 16.72
N VAL A 41 -7.76 -4.99 16.76
CA VAL A 41 -7.15 -6.17 16.16
C VAL A 41 -7.62 -7.44 16.87
N ALA A 42 -7.55 -7.47 18.21
CA ALA A 42 -7.91 -8.64 19.01
C ALA A 42 -9.39 -9.04 18.86
N GLN A 43 -10.28 -8.05 18.69
CA GLN A 43 -11.73 -8.26 18.56
C GLN A 43 -12.19 -8.35 17.11
N ASN A 44 -11.30 -8.20 16.13
CA ASN A 44 -11.64 -8.09 14.72
C ASN A 44 -12.76 -7.06 14.50
N ARG A 45 -12.51 -5.82 14.95
CA ARG A 45 -13.47 -4.72 14.93
C ARG A 45 -14.14 -4.61 13.55
N GLN A 46 -15.47 -4.56 13.55
CA GLN A 46 -16.27 -4.16 12.39
C GLN A 46 -16.57 -2.66 12.48
N PHE A 47 -16.30 -1.92 11.42
CA PHE A 47 -16.57 -0.48 11.37
C PHE A 47 -18.03 -0.24 10.93
N ASP A 48 -18.74 0.67 11.61
CA ASP A 48 -20.17 0.91 11.37
C ASP A 48 -20.45 1.74 10.10
N ASN A 49 -19.47 2.55 9.68
CA ASN A 49 -19.55 3.44 8.52
C ASN A 49 -18.14 3.70 7.98
N LEU A 50 -18.09 4.36 6.81
CA LEU A 50 -16.87 4.93 6.23
C LEU A 50 -16.55 6.28 6.87
#